data_AF-A0A380TLX5-F1
#
_entry.id   AF-A0A380TLX5-F1
#
_cell.length_a   1.000
_cell.length_b   1.000
_cell.length_c   1.000
_cell.angle_alpha   90.00
_cell.angle_beta   90.00
_cell.angle_gamma   90.00
#
_symmetry.space_group_name_H-M   'P 1'
#
loop_
_entity.id
_entity.type
_entity.pdbx_description
1 polymer ?
#
loop_
_entity_poly.entity_id
_entity_poly.type
_entity_poly.pdbx_seq_one_letter_code
_entity_poly.pdbx_strand_id
1 'polypeptide(L)'
;MVAFSVGEEELAGLDTAPLVGHLAAWNYFMSVETPENTAFIKKWRAFIKNAKRVTNDPMEAHFIGFNMWVQAVEQAGTTDVDAVRQAMYGQKVKNLTGGTAVMNTNHHLSKPVLIGEIQPNGQFDIVWRTKDVVPGDAWSDFIPESKKLTADWTFPWVCGNCESPRFGKAVPAGL
;
A
#
# COMPACT_ATOMS: atom_id res chain seq x y z
N MET A 1 -8.34 -18.99 11.90
CA MET A 1 -7.53 -19.00 10.66
C MET A 1 -7.28 -17.55 10.27
N VAL A 2 -6.09 -17.21 9.77
CA VAL A 2 -5.74 -15.85 9.30
C VAL A 2 -5.53 -15.91 7.79
N ALA A 3 -6.21 -15.06 7.02
CA ALA A 3 -6.05 -14.95 5.58
C ALA A 3 -5.43 -13.60 5.19
N PHE A 4 -4.50 -13.61 4.24
CA PHE A 4 -3.77 -12.42 3.76
C PHE A 4 -4.22 -11.95 2.36
N SER A 5 -5.25 -12.59 1.77
CA SER A 5 -5.69 -12.33 0.39
C SER A 5 -7.22 -12.52 0.20
N VAL A 6 -8.01 -12.24 1.25
CA VAL A 6 -9.49 -12.20 1.14
C VAL A 6 -9.95 -10.78 1.49
N GLY A 7 -10.55 -10.08 0.54
CA GLY A 7 -11.11 -8.74 0.70
C GLY A 7 -12.64 -8.71 0.56
N GLU A 8 -13.22 -7.53 0.71
CA GLU A 8 -14.66 -7.31 0.70
C GLU A 8 -15.31 -7.70 -0.63
N GLU A 9 -14.57 -7.56 -1.73
CA GLU A 9 -15.04 -7.90 -3.07
C GLU A 9 -15.17 -9.42 -3.26
N GLU A 10 -14.25 -10.20 -2.71
CA GLU A 10 -14.34 -11.66 -2.69
C GLU A 10 -15.48 -12.13 -1.77
N LEU A 11 -15.66 -11.48 -0.60
CA LEU A 11 -16.76 -11.81 0.32
C LEU A 11 -18.14 -11.52 -0.25
N ALA A 12 -18.28 -10.50 -1.10
CA ALA A 12 -19.56 -10.16 -1.73
C ALA A 12 -20.09 -11.27 -2.65
N GLY A 13 -19.23 -12.20 -3.11
CA GLY A 13 -19.60 -13.33 -3.97
C GLY A 13 -19.74 -14.68 -3.26
N LEU A 14 -19.52 -14.74 -1.94
CA LEU A 14 -19.46 -15.99 -1.18
C LEU A 14 -20.56 -16.07 -0.11
N ASP A 15 -20.91 -17.29 0.30
CA ASP A 15 -21.59 -17.49 1.58
C ASP A 15 -20.59 -17.21 2.71
N THR A 16 -20.79 -16.11 3.42
CA THR A 16 -19.90 -15.63 4.49
C THR A 16 -20.13 -16.36 5.81
N ALA A 17 -21.20 -17.13 5.97
CA ALA A 17 -21.54 -17.78 7.23
C ALA A 17 -20.41 -18.67 7.79
N PRO A 18 -19.67 -19.47 6.98
CA PRO A 18 -18.55 -20.27 7.48
C PRO A 18 -17.29 -19.45 7.79
N LEU A 19 -17.24 -18.19 7.36
CA LEU A 19 -16.07 -17.31 7.47
C LEU A 19 -16.17 -16.33 8.63
N VAL A 20 -17.35 -16.21 9.26
CA VAL A 20 -17.55 -15.34 10.42
C VAL A 20 -16.54 -15.69 11.52
N GLY A 21 -15.88 -14.66 12.06
CA GLY A 21 -14.82 -14.82 13.07
C GLY A 21 -13.43 -15.12 12.52
N HIS A 22 -13.27 -15.33 11.20
CA HIS A 22 -11.94 -15.39 10.61
C HIS A 22 -11.29 -14.00 10.56
N LEU A 23 -9.97 -13.97 10.71
CA LEU A 23 -9.20 -12.73 10.69
C LEU A 23 -8.58 -12.51 9.33
N ALA A 24 -8.59 -11.27 8.86
CA ALA A 24 -7.83 -10.80 7.73
C ALA A 24 -6.88 -9.68 8.15
N ALA A 25 -5.71 -9.64 7.52
CA ALA A 25 -4.72 -8.59 7.72
C ALA A 25 -4.57 -7.77 6.43
N TRP A 26 -4.85 -6.47 6.50
CA TRP A 26 -4.83 -5.56 5.35
C TRP A 26 -4.35 -4.17 5.75
N ASN A 27 -4.06 -3.32 4.77
CA ASN A 27 -3.69 -1.93 5.02
C ASN A 27 -4.89 -0.96 4.92
N TYR A 28 -6.07 -1.47 4.53
CA TYR A 28 -7.33 -0.75 4.48
C TYR A 28 -8.51 -1.74 4.55
N PHE A 29 -9.59 -1.31 5.20
CA PHE A 29 -10.91 -1.94 5.12
C PHE A 29 -11.94 -0.87 4.80
N MET A 30 -12.98 -1.22 4.05
CA MET A 30 -14.09 -0.30 3.75
C MET A 30 -14.78 0.22 5.03
N SER A 31 -14.79 -0.58 6.10
CA SER A 31 -15.38 -0.25 7.40
C SER A 31 -14.62 0.82 8.19
N VAL A 32 -13.43 1.25 7.74
CA VAL A 32 -12.65 2.28 8.45
C VAL A 32 -13.42 3.60 8.56
N GLU A 33 -13.60 4.10 9.78
CA GLU A 33 -14.37 5.33 10.03
C GLU A 33 -13.48 6.58 9.95
N THR A 34 -13.41 7.18 8.76
CA THR A 34 -12.72 8.47 8.55
C THR A 34 -13.49 9.37 7.59
N PRO A 35 -13.30 10.71 7.65
CA PRO A 35 -13.88 11.63 6.68
C PRO A 35 -13.45 11.33 5.24
N GLU A 36 -12.16 11.03 5.03
CA GLU A 36 -11.58 10.68 3.74
C GLU A 36 -12.24 9.41 3.15
N ASN A 37 -12.39 8.35 3.95
CA ASN A 37 -13.03 7.11 3.50
C ASN A 37 -14.53 7.32 3.19
N THR A 38 -15.24 8.02 4.07
CA THR A 38 -16.67 8.31 3.90
C THR A 38 -16.92 9.07 2.59
N ALA A 39 -16.07 10.07 2.29
CA ALA A 39 -16.13 10.82 1.05
C ALA A 39 -15.80 9.96 -0.18
N PHE A 40 -14.79 9.09 -0.07
CA PHE A 40 -14.42 8.15 -1.14
C PHE A 40 -15.56 7.16 -1.44
N ILE A 41 -16.10 6.48 -0.43
CA ILE A 41 -17.20 5.52 -0.59
C ILE A 41 -18.43 6.18 -1.24
N LYS A 42 -18.76 7.41 -0.85
CA LYS A 42 -19.86 8.18 -1.46
C LYS A 42 -19.60 8.41 -2.96
N LYS A 43 -18.39 8.86 -3.32
CA LYS A 43 -18.01 9.06 -4.73
C LYS A 43 -18.02 7.76 -5.51
N TRP A 44 -17.48 6.69 -4.94
CA TRP A 44 -17.45 5.36 -5.55
C TRP A 44 -18.85 4.84 -5.86
N ARG A 45 -19.75 4.85 -4.86
CA ARG A 45 -21.15 4.40 -5.01
C ARG A 45 -21.92 5.25 -6.03
N ALA A 46 -21.65 6.55 -6.09
CA ALA A 46 -22.24 7.44 -7.10
C ALA A 46 -21.75 7.11 -8.51
N PHE A 47 -20.45 6.88 -8.68
CA PHE A 47 -19.83 6.53 -9.96
C PHE A 47 -20.33 5.17 -10.50
N ILE A 48 -20.30 4.14 -9.65
CA ILE A 48 -20.71 2.79 -10.03
C ILE A 48 -22.24 2.61 -10.08
N LYS A 49 -22.99 3.60 -9.59
CA LYS A 49 -24.47 3.59 -9.53
C LYS A 49 -25.05 2.41 -8.76
N ASN A 50 -24.36 1.98 -7.70
CA ASN A 50 -24.81 0.90 -6.83
C ASN A 50 -24.44 1.18 -5.37
N ALA A 51 -25.46 1.42 -4.53
CA ALA A 51 -25.28 1.73 -3.11
C ALA A 51 -24.75 0.54 -2.28
N LYS A 52 -24.87 -0.69 -2.78
CA LYS A 52 -24.36 -1.90 -2.12
C LYS A 52 -22.93 -2.25 -2.55
N ARG A 53 -22.37 -1.53 -3.52
CA ARG A 53 -21.02 -1.82 -4.00
C ARG A 53 -20.00 -1.56 -2.90
N VAL A 54 -19.09 -2.51 -2.72
CA VAL A 54 -17.97 -2.44 -1.79
C VAL A 54 -16.73 -1.86 -2.46
N THR A 55 -15.75 -1.50 -1.65
CA THR A 55 -14.37 -1.22 -2.06
C THR A 55 -13.44 -2.06 -1.19
N ASN A 56 -12.19 -2.24 -1.59
CA ASN A 56 -11.20 -3.05 -0.88
C ASN A 56 -9.81 -2.39 -0.88
N ASP A 57 -8.84 -3.01 -0.22
CA ASP A 57 -7.46 -2.48 -0.10
C ASP A 57 -6.75 -2.24 -1.45
N PRO A 58 -6.81 -3.14 -2.46
CA PRO A 58 -6.23 -2.87 -3.78
C PRO A 58 -6.79 -1.60 -4.45
N MET A 59 -8.09 -1.34 -4.30
CA MET A 59 -8.70 -0.11 -4.82
C MET A 59 -8.18 1.14 -4.10
N GLU A 60 -7.97 1.06 -2.79
CA GLU A 60 -7.36 2.15 -2.00
C GLU A 60 -5.89 2.38 -2.39
N ALA A 61 -5.13 1.31 -2.59
CA ALA A 61 -3.76 1.37 -3.08
C ALA A 61 -3.68 2.04 -4.46
N HIS A 62 -4.63 1.75 -5.36
CA HIS A 62 -4.71 2.43 -6.66
C HIS A 62 -5.04 3.91 -6.52
N PHE A 63 -6.01 4.27 -5.65
CA PHE A 63 -6.33 5.66 -5.35
C PHE A 63 -5.10 6.43 -4.86
N ILE A 64 -4.33 5.87 -3.91
CA ILE A 64 -3.10 6.49 -3.41
C ILE A 64 -2.06 6.61 -4.52
N GLY A 65 -1.75 5.51 -5.20
CA GLY A 65 -0.69 5.44 -6.20
C GLY A 65 -0.93 6.38 -7.38
N PHE A 66 -2.18 6.50 -7.85
CA PHE A 66 -2.52 7.39 -8.94
C PHE A 66 -2.37 8.87 -8.54
N ASN A 67 -2.84 9.24 -7.34
CA ASN A 67 -2.65 10.61 -6.84
C ASN A 67 -1.17 10.97 -6.68
N MET A 68 -0.34 10.05 -6.17
CA MET A 68 1.12 10.25 -6.09
C MET A 68 1.75 10.38 -7.48
N TRP A 69 1.32 9.57 -8.44
CA TRP A 69 1.81 9.65 -9.83
C TRP A 69 1.48 10.99 -10.48
N VAL A 70 0.25 11.51 -10.30
CA VAL A 70 -0.12 12.84 -10.78
C VAL A 70 0.79 13.92 -10.17
N GLN A 71 0.99 13.90 -8.84
CA GLN A 71 1.90 14.83 -8.15
C GLN A 71 3.33 14.75 -8.69
N ALA A 72 3.83 13.54 -8.93
CA ALA A 72 5.18 13.33 -9.46
C ALA A 72 5.32 13.81 -10.92
N VAL A 73 4.31 13.61 -11.77
CA VAL A 73 4.27 14.14 -13.14
C VAL A 73 4.27 15.67 -13.13
N GLU A 74 3.45 16.29 -12.28
CA GLU A 74 3.41 17.74 -12.11
C GLU A 74 4.77 18.29 -11.62
N GLN A 75 5.38 17.62 -10.63
CA GLN A 75 6.70 17.99 -10.12
C GLN A 75 7.82 17.81 -11.17
N ALA A 76 7.78 16.74 -11.95
CA ALA A 76 8.77 16.47 -12.99
C ALA A 76 8.57 17.36 -14.23
N GLY A 77 7.37 17.90 -14.44
CA GLY A 77 7.01 18.66 -15.64
C GLY A 77 6.96 17.81 -16.91
N THR A 78 6.90 16.49 -16.77
CA THR A 78 6.95 15.51 -17.88
C THR A 78 6.32 14.19 -17.45
N THR A 79 5.95 13.37 -18.44
CA THR A 79 5.54 11.97 -18.23
C THR A 79 6.68 10.98 -18.52
N ASP A 80 7.92 11.47 -18.69
CA ASP A 80 9.09 10.61 -18.83
C ASP A 80 9.25 9.70 -17.59
N VAL A 81 9.48 8.41 -17.83
CA VAL A 81 9.43 7.40 -16.78
C VAL A 81 10.55 7.60 -15.76
N ASP A 82 11.76 7.93 -16.19
CA ASP A 82 12.90 8.07 -15.28
C ASP A 82 12.77 9.35 -14.45
N ALA A 83 12.35 10.46 -15.07
CA ALA A 83 12.08 11.71 -14.37
C ALA A 83 10.96 11.56 -13.33
N VAL A 84 9.83 10.95 -13.72
CA VAL A 84 8.69 10.72 -12.82
C VAL A 84 9.10 9.77 -11.69
N ARG A 85 9.86 8.70 -11.98
CA ARG A 85 10.34 7.77 -10.94
C ARG A 85 11.15 8.48 -9.86
N GLN A 86 12.05 9.39 -10.24
CA GLN A 86 12.80 10.17 -9.26
C GLN A 86 11.88 11.10 -8.46
N ALA A 87 10.91 11.73 -9.11
CA ALA A 87 9.93 12.58 -8.44
C ALA A 87 8.96 11.80 -7.52
N MET A 88 8.77 10.49 -7.74
CA MET A 88 7.89 9.66 -6.91
C MET A 88 8.42 9.45 -5.49
N TYR A 89 9.73 9.49 -5.26
CA TYR A 89 10.29 9.22 -3.93
C TYR A 89 9.94 10.31 -2.94
N GLY A 90 9.36 9.91 -1.81
CA GLY A 90 8.93 10.82 -0.76
C GLY A 90 7.58 11.50 -1.02
N GLN A 91 6.88 11.19 -2.12
CA GLN A 91 5.50 11.68 -2.34
C GLN A 91 4.59 11.28 -1.19
N LYS A 92 3.65 12.16 -0.85
CA LYS A 92 2.74 12.00 0.29
C LYS A 92 1.30 12.26 -0.12
N VAL A 93 0.43 11.31 0.19
CA VAL A 93 -1.01 11.43 -0.07
C VAL A 93 -1.77 10.99 1.17
N LYS A 94 -2.84 11.70 1.51
CA LYS A 94 -3.77 11.24 2.55
C LYS A 94 -4.36 9.89 2.16
N ASN A 95 -4.20 8.89 3.01
CA ASN A 95 -4.82 7.59 2.78
C ASN A 95 -6.29 7.60 3.25
N LEU A 96 -7.02 6.51 2.99
CA LEU A 96 -8.42 6.43 3.42
C LEU A 96 -8.55 5.97 4.89
N THR A 97 -7.44 5.64 5.55
CA THR A 97 -7.43 5.24 6.96
C THR A 97 -7.15 6.39 7.93
N GLY A 98 -7.15 7.65 7.46
CA GLY A 98 -6.99 8.84 8.30
C GLY A 98 -5.52 9.22 8.58
N GLY A 99 -4.59 8.57 7.89
CA GLY A 99 -3.15 8.86 7.94
C GLY A 99 -2.63 9.41 6.61
N THR A 100 -1.31 9.38 6.46
CA THR A 100 -0.63 9.79 5.23
C THR A 100 0.21 8.63 4.72
N ALA A 101 -0.07 8.19 3.49
CA ALA A 101 0.78 7.25 2.79
C ALA A 101 2.01 7.96 2.23
N VAL A 102 3.16 7.28 2.27
CA VAL A 102 4.45 7.81 1.79
C VAL A 102 5.07 6.83 0.82
N MET A 103 5.50 7.30 -0.35
CA MET A 103 6.29 6.51 -1.29
C MET A 103 7.75 6.45 -0.84
N ASN A 104 8.25 5.26 -0.53
CA ASN A 104 9.64 5.06 -0.11
C ASN A 104 10.55 4.82 -1.32
N THR A 105 11.86 4.91 -1.11
CA THR A 105 12.87 4.71 -2.16
C THR A 105 12.93 3.27 -2.69
N ASN A 106 12.32 2.32 -1.97
CA ASN A 106 12.18 0.92 -2.37
C ASN A 106 10.89 0.64 -3.17
N HIS A 107 10.19 1.69 -3.61
CA HIS A 107 8.89 1.66 -4.31
C HIS A 107 7.72 1.06 -3.51
N HIS A 108 7.88 0.86 -2.20
CA HIS A 108 6.81 0.43 -1.32
C HIS A 108 6.20 1.63 -0.59
N LEU A 109 4.92 1.52 -0.24
CA LEU A 109 4.22 2.54 0.53
C LEU A 109 4.37 2.29 2.02
N SER A 110 4.54 3.38 2.77
CA SER A 110 4.26 3.37 4.20
C SER A 110 2.75 3.45 4.42
N LYS A 111 2.14 2.40 4.98
CA LYS A 111 0.69 2.31 5.28
C LYS A 111 0.49 1.69 6.68
N PRO A 112 -0.65 1.92 7.36
CA PRO A 112 -0.94 1.20 8.60
C PRO A 112 -1.23 -0.27 8.32
N VAL A 113 -1.13 -1.11 9.34
CA VAL A 113 -1.60 -2.51 9.29
C VAL A 113 -2.84 -2.63 10.16
N LEU A 114 -3.88 -3.26 9.63
CA LEU A 114 -5.16 -3.50 10.28
C LEU A 114 -5.42 -5.00 10.33
N ILE A 115 -5.93 -5.46 11.48
CA ILE A 115 -6.49 -6.81 11.62
C ILE A 115 -8.01 -6.64 11.74
N GLY A 116 -8.71 -7.26 10.79
CA GLY A 116 -10.17 -7.25 10.71
C GLY A 116 -10.76 -8.62 10.95
N GLU A 117 -11.87 -8.71 11.66
CA GLU A 117 -12.66 -9.92 11.86
C GLU A 117 -13.88 -9.91 10.94
N ILE A 118 -14.07 -10.98 10.16
CA ILE A 118 -15.18 -11.10 9.22
C ILE A 118 -16.51 -11.15 9.97
N GLN A 119 -17.41 -10.26 9.57
CA GLN A 119 -18.76 -10.11 10.11
C GLN A 119 -19.79 -10.82 9.23
N PRO A 120 -20.98 -11.17 9.78
CA PRO A 120 -22.05 -11.84 9.03
C PRO A 120 -22.54 -11.06 7.79
N ASN A 121 -22.35 -9.74 7.77
CA ASN A 121 -22.71 -8.87 6.65
C ASN A 121 -21.65 -8.79 5.52
N GLY A 122 -20.58 -9.60 5.60
CA GLY A 122 -19.49 -9.59 4.61
C GLY A 122 -18.57 -8.37 4.71
N GLN A 123 -18.57 -7.67 5.84
CA GLN A 123 -17.62 -6.61 6.16
C GLN A 123 -16.64 -7.07 7.25
N PHE A 124 -15.68 -6.23 7.57
CA PHE A 124 -14.70 -6.46 8.62
C PHE A 124 -14.93 -5.53 9.80
N ASP A 125 -14.93 -6.07 11.02
CA ASP A 125 -14.76 -5.26 12.23
C ASP A 125 -13.27 -5.15 12.57
N ILE A 126 -12.78 -3.96 12.87
CA ILE A 126 -11.34 -3.72 13.06
C ILE A 126 -10.99 -4.00 14.52
N VAL A 127 -10.42 -5.16 14.78
CA VAL A 127 -10.07 -5.60 16.15
C VAL A 127 -8.70 -5.10 16.60
N TRP A 128 -7.82 -4.74 15.66
CA TRP A 128 -6.52 -4.14 15.97
C TRP A 128 -5.98 -3.31 14.80
N ARG A 129 -5.19 -2.27 15.10
CA ARG A 129 -4.42 -1.51 14.11
C ARG A 129 -3.10 -1.01 14.68
N THR A 130 -2.14 -0.76 13.80
CA THR A 130 -0.91 -0.02 14.17
C THR A 130 -1.23 1.41 14.60
N LYS A 131 -0.41 1.98 15.48
CA LYS A 131 -0.56 3.38 15.94
C LYS A 131 -0.28 4.38 14.82
N ASP A 132 0.75 4.07 14.02
CA ASP A 132 1.22 4.86 12.90
C ASP A 132 1.36 3.98 11.65
N VAL A 133 1.76 4.60 10.53
CA VAL A 133 2.13 3.85 9.32
C VAL A 133 3.39 3.03 9.55
N VAL A 134 3.43 1.85 8.94
CA VAL A 134 4.61 0.99 8.92
C VAL A 134 5.31 1.19 7.57
N PRO A 135 6.62 1.51 7.55
CA PRO A 135 7.38 1.55 6.31
C PRO A 135 7.31 0.21 5.60
N GLY A 136 6.91 0.22 4.34
CA GLY A 136 6.89 -0.98 3.53
C GLY A 136 8.30 -1.49 3.30
N ASP A 137 8.51 -2.78 3.58
CA ASP A 137 9.76 -3.49 3.33
C ASP A 137 9.53 -4.54 2.24
N ALA A 138 10.43 -4.57 1.26
CA ALA A 138 10.36 -5.50 0.15
C ALA A 138 10.81 -6.91 0.54
N TRP A 139 11.70 -7.01 1.54
CA TRP A 139 12.38 -8.24 1.88
C TRP A 139 12.25 -8.55 3.36
N SER A 140 12.01 -9.82 3.70
CA SER A 140 11.88 -10.24 5.10
C SER A 140 13.24 -10.47 5.74
N ASP A 141 13.45 -9.89 6.92
CA ASP A 141 14.62 -10.16 7.77
C ASP A 141 14.64 -11.58 8.34
N PHE A 142 13.52 -12.30 8.25
CA PHE A 142 13.33 -13.61 8.87
C PHE A 142 13.52 -14.78 7.89
N ILE A 143 13.58 -14.50 6.58
CA ILE A 143 13.80 -15.51 5.54
C ILE A 143 15.27 -15.40 5.09
N PRO A 144 16.10 -16.45 5.26
CA PRO A 144 17.54 -16.38 4.98
C PRO A 144 17.87 -15.88 3.56
N GLU A 145 17.05 -16.25 2.57
CA GLU A 145 17.24 -15.88 1.17
C GLU A 145 16.98 -14.39 0.93
N SER A 146 16.01 -13.80 1.62
CA SER A 146 15.65 -12.38 1.43
C SER A 146 16.36 -11.43 2.38
N LYS A 147 16.79 -11.89 3.56
CA LYS A 147 17.45 -11.06 4.59
C LYS A 147 18.68 -10.30 4.08
N LYS A 148 19.36 -10.85 3.07
CA LYS A 148 20.55 -10.26 2.46
C LYS A 148 20.24 -9.29 1.31
N LEU A 149 18.98 -9.21 0.89
CA LEU A 149 18.57 -8.40 -0.25
C LEU A 149 18.18 -6.99 0.19
N THR A 150 18.57 -6.01 -0.62
CA THR A 150 18.21 -4.60 -0.47
C THR A 150 17.38 -4.17 -1.67
N ALA A 151 16.30 -3.46 -1.39
CA ALA A 151 15.55 -2.69 -2.37
C ALA A 151 15.76 -1.21 -2.07
N ASP A 152 16.50 -0.51 -2.93
CA ASP A 152 16.68 0.93 -2.87
C ASP A 152 17.00 1.42 -4.29
N TRP A 153 16.13 2.28 -4.81
CA TRP A 153 16.25 2.81 -6.16
C TRP A 153 17.00 4.14 -6.22
N THR A 154 17.63 4.56 -5.12
CA THR A 154 18.55 5.69 -5.07
C THR A 154 20.00 5.23 -5.27
N PHE A 155 20.87 6.17 -5.68
CA PHE A 155 22.30 5.92 -5.75
C PHE A 155 22.87 5.67 -4.34
N PRO A 156 23.75 4.67 -4.13
CA PRO A 156 24.44 3.83 -5.12
C PRO A 156 23.75 2.50 -5.47
N TRP A 157 22.58 2.20 -4.90
CA TRP A 157 21.94 0.90 -5.00
C TRP A 157 21.25 0.67 -6.35
N VAL A 158 20.33 1.58 -6.71
CA VAL A 158 19.53 1.56 -7.96
C VAL A 158 19.04 0.14 -8.30
N CYS A 159 18.44 -0.55 -7.34
CA CYS A 159 17.93 -1.90 -7.55
C CYS A 159 16.89 -2.36 -6.53
N GLY A 160 16.11 -3.36 -6.93
CA GLY A 160 15.07 -3.96 -6.09
C GLY A 160 15.51 -5.19 -5.30
N ASN A 161 16.64 -5.83 -5.60
CA ASN A 161 17.00 -7.14 -5.03
C ASN A 161 18.52 -7.40 -4.94
N CYS A 162 19.32 -6.41 -4.53
CA CYS A 162 20.77 -6.57 -4.48
C CYS A 162 21.30 -6.87 -3.08
N GLU A 163 22.36 -7.66 -3.01
CA GLU A 163 23.15 -7.83 -1.77
C GLU A 163 24.25 -6.77 -1.61
N SER A 164 24.54 -5.99 -2.66
CA SER A 164 25.50 -4.90 -2.64
C SER A 164 25.12 -3.78 -3.62
N PRO A 165 25.60 -2.53 -3.42
CA PRO A 165 25.28 -1.44 -4.32
C PRO A 165 25.73 -1.71 -5.76
N ARG A 166 24.88 -1.44 -6.74
CA ARG A 166 25.23 -1.62 -8.16
C ARG A 166 26.28 -0.64 -8.64
N PHE A 167 26.29 0.57 -8.08
CA PHE A 167 27.15 1.67 -8.48
C PHE A 167 28.01 2.14 -7.30
N GLY A 168 28.93 1.29 -6.86
CA GLY A 168 29.73 1.56 -5.65
C GLY A 168 31.11 0.92 -5.58
N LYS A 169 31.68 0.40 -6.68
CA LYS A 169 33.08 -0.06 -6.70
C LYS A 169 33.94 0.74 -7.70
N ALA A 170 34.99 1.35 -7.12
CA ALA A 170 36.19 2.01 -7.68
C ALA A 170 36.14 3.53 -7.98
N VAL A 171 36.55 4.34 -6.99
CA VAL A 171 37.64 5.30 -7.21
C VAL A 171 38.79 4.84 -6.30
N PRO A 172 39.93 4.36 -6.82
CA PRO A 172 41.13 4.22 -6.01
C PRO A 172 41.48 5.61 -5.47
N ALA A 173 41.63 5.74 -4.15
CA ALA A 173 42.14 6.97 -3.55
C ALA A 173 43.58 7.18 -4.05
N GLY A 174 43.76 8.09 -5.02
CA GLY A 174 45.07 8.43 -5.57
C GLY A 174 45.05 8.80 -7.05
N LEU A 175 44.46 9.95 -7.37
CA LEU A 175 44.85 10.84 -8.46
C LEU A 175 44.75 12.29 -7.96
#